data_AF-A0A420Y823-F1
#
_entry.id   AF-A0A420Y823-F1
#
_cell.length_a   1.000
_cell.length_b   1.000
_cell.length_c   1.000
_cell.angle_alpha   90.00
_cell.angle_beta   90.00
_cell.angle_gamma   90.00
#
_symmetry.space_group_name_H-M   'P 1'
#
loop_
_entity.id
_entity.type
_entity.pdbx_description
1 polymer ?
#
loop_
_entity_poly.entity_id
_entity_poly.type
_entity_poly.pdbx_seq_one_letter_code
_entity_poly.pdbx_strand_id
1 'polypeptide(L)'
;MFAPGVFVAVISALSVAVSGFAIPAETGRDAEKRATCVYKCGSVCYWQEDIDEALAKGYSLLKSGSTLGSGSYPHQYNDYEGFSFPNAAPWYEFPILSSYSVYTGGSPGADRVIL
;
A
#
# COMPACT_ATOMS: atom_id res chain seq x y z
N MET A 1 -81.22 13.53 17.21
CA MET A 1 -81.79 14.46 16.21
C MET A 1 -80.63 15.02 15.40
N PHE A 2 -80.62 14.74 14.08
CA PHE A 2 -79.84 15.34 12.98
C PHE A 2 -78.28 15.29 13.00
N ALA A 3 -77.71 14.58 12.02
CA ALA A 3 -76.40 14.85 11.38
C ALA A 3 -76.58 16.01 10.35
N PRO A 4 -75.53 16.70 9.78
CA PRO A 4 -74.60 16.09 8.79
C PRO A 4 -73.22 16.78 8.56
N GLY A 5 -72.42 16.26 7.61
CA GLY A 5 -71.38 16.98 6.83
C GLY A 5 -69.93 16.64 7.18
N VAL A 6 -69.26 15.64 6.57
CA VAL A 6 -68.58 15.65 5.24
C VAL A 6 -67.60 16.80 5.04
N PHE A 7 -66.30 16.51 5.06
CA PHE A 7 -65.34 16.95 4.03
C PHE A 7 -64.07 16.09 4.12
N VAL A 8 -63.84 15.25 3.11
CA VAL A 8 -62.58 14.55 2.86
C VAL A 8 -61.73 15.45 1.98
N ALA A 9 -60.47 15.70 2.35
CA ALA A 9 -59.49 16.30 1.43
C ALA A 9 -58.08 15.76 1.71
N VAL A 10 -57.77 14.68 1.00
CA VAL A 10 -56.50 14.30 0.33
C VAL A 10 -55.21 14.82 0.99
N ILE A 11 -54.57 13.96 1.76
CA ILE A 11 -53.17 14.15 2.21
C ILE A 11 -52.28 13.74 1.04
N SER A 12 -51.74 14.71 0.32
CA SER A 12 -50.84 14.49 -0.82
C SER A 12 -49.51 13.92 -0.30
N ALA A 13 -49.23 12.66 -0.63
CA ALA A 13 -47.97 11.99 -0.28
C ALA A 13 -46.85 12.49 -1.21
N LEU A 14 -45.92 13.27 -0.66
CA LEU A 14 -44.73 13.73 -1.35
C LEU A 14 -43.69 12.60 -1.36
N SER A 15 -43.59 11.88 -2.48
CA SER A 15 -42.63 10.80 -2.69
C SER A 15 -41.19 11.33 -2.63
N VAL A 16 -40.39 10.83 -1.70
CA VAL A 16 -38.95 11.09 -1.60
C VAL A 16 -38.24 10.27 -2.68
N ALA A 17 -37.67 10.93 -3.69
CA ALA A 17 -36.82 10.29 -4.67
C ALA A 17 -35.44 9.99 -4.04
N VAL A 18 -35.16 8.71 -3.77
CA VAL A 18 -33.79 8.28 -3.43
C VAL A 18 -32.96 8.36 -4.71
N SER A 19 -31.96 9.22 -4.72
CA SER A 19 -31.00 9.32 -5.81
C SER A 19 -29.96 8.23 -5.62
N GLY A 20 -30.03 7.18 -6.43
CA GLY A 20 -28.99 6.14 -6.47
C GLY A 20 -27.69 6.73 -7.01
N PHE A 21 -26.69 6.92 -6.15
CA PHE A 21 -25.32 7.17 -6.58
C PHE A 21 -24.75 5.86 -7.13
N ALA A 22 -24.61 5.76 -8.45
CA ALA A 22 -23.78 4.74 -9.06
C ALA A 22 -22.31 5.10 -8.80
N ILE A 23 -21.65 4.34 -7.92
CA ILE A 23 -20.18 4.39 -7.80
C ILE A 23 -19.62 3.68 -9.04
N PRO A 24 -18.78 4.33 -9.86
CA PRO A 24 -18.09 3.61 -10.92
C PRO A 24 -17.17 2.59 -10.26
N ALA A 25 -17.38 1.31 -10.57
CA ALA A 25 -16.46 0.25 -10.21
C ALA A 25 -15.10 0.54 -10.87
N GLU A 26 -14.15 0.98 -10.06
CA GLU A 26 -12.76 1.19 -10.45
C GLU A 26 -11.99 -0.14 -10.52
N THR A 27 -12.49 -1.09 -11.32
CA THR A 27 -11.89 -2.42 -11.49
C THR A 27 -10.90 -2.49 -12.65
N GLY A 28 -10.15 -1.42 -12.93
CA GLY A 28 -9.35 -1.36 -14.17
C GLY A 28 -8.00 -0.63 -14.10
N ARG A 29 -7.63 0.01 -12.99
CA ARG A 29 -6.33 0.73 -12.91
C ARG A 29 -5.23 -0.04 -12.15
N ASP A 30 -5.59 -1.07 -11.40
CA ASP A 30 -4.64 -1.80 -10.56
C ASP A 30 -4.03 -3.05 -11.22
N ALA A 31 -4.65 -3.57 -12.29
CA ALA A 31 -4.15 -4.74 -12.99
C ALA A 31 -2.97 -4.43 -13.96
N GLU A 32 -2.96 -3.23 -14.56
CA GLU A 32 -1.97 -2.84 -15.57
C GLU A 32 -0.62 -2.46 -14.94
N LYS A 33 -0.60 -1.87 -13.74
CA LYS A 33 0.65 -1.51 -13.04
C LYS A 33 1.51 -2.72 -12.63
N ARG A 34 0.95 -3.94 -12.64
CA ARG A 34 1.57 -5.16 -12.10
C ARG A 34 2.13 -6.13 -13.14
N ALA A 35 2.09 -5.82 -14.43
CA ALA A 35 2.20 -6.90 -15.43
C ALA A 35 3.60 -7.53 -15.60
N THR A 36 4.69 -6.95 -15.08
CA THR A 36 6.05 -7.52 -15.29
C THR A 36 6.93 -7.47 -14.04
N CYS A 37 7.58 -8.60 -13.76
CA CYS A 37 8.66 -8.72 -12.79
C CYS A 37 9.78 -7.75 -13.16
N VAL A 38 10.09 -6.79 -12.27
CA VAL A 38 11.12 -5.77 -12.54
C VAL A 38 12.49 -6.17 -12.03
N TYR A 39 12.54 -6.92 -10.93
CA TYR A 39 13.78 -7.45 -10.37
C TYR A 39 13.59 -8.88 -9.90
N LYS A 40 14.64 -9.68 -10.06
CA LYS A 40 14.64 -11.09 -9.66
C LYS A 40 15.79 -11.37 -8.71
N CYS A 41 15.46 -11.78 -7.49
CA CYS A 41 16.41 -12.23 -6.47
C CYS A 41 16.32 -13.75 -6.36
N GLY A 42 17.31 -14.45 -6.90
CA GLY A 42 17.26 -15.92 -7.04
C GLY A 42 16.07 -16.36 -7.89
N SER A 43 15.08 -17.04 -7.29
CA SER A 43 13.84 -17.44 -7.94
C SER A 43 12.65 -16.50 -7.70
N VAL A 44 12.81 -15.50 -6.82
CA VAL A 44 11.74 -14.59 -6.41
C VAL A 44 11.68 -13.41 -7.39
N CYS A 45 10.49 -13.07 -7.84
CA CYS A 45 10.23 -11.88 -8.65
C CYS A 45 9.62 -10.80 -7.78
N TYR A 46 10.14 -9.58 -7.90
CA TYR A 46 9.60 -8.39 -7.24
C TYR A 46 9.03 -7.43 -8.26
N TRP A 47 7.91 -6.81 -7.89
CA TRP A 47 7.26 -5.77 -8.66
C TRP A 47 7.67 -4.39 -8.13
N GLN A 48 7.49 -3.35 -8.95
CA GLN A 48 7.91 -2.00 -8.56
C GLN A 48 7.21 -1.54 -7.26
N GLU A 49 5.95 -1.92 -7.08
CA GLU A 49 5.19 -1.64 -5.85
C GLU A 49 5.83 -2.24 -4.59
N ASP A 50 6.31 -3.49 -4.63
CA ASP A 50 6.95 -4.13 -3.47
C ASP A 50 8.26 -3.42 -3.10
N ILE A 51 9.02 -3.02 -4.12
CA ILE A 51 10.28 -2.30 -3.96
C ILE A 51 10.03 -0.91 -3.38
N ASP A 52 9.06 -0.18 -3.92
CA ASP A 52 8.68 1.15 -3.47
C ASP A 52 8.18 1.11 -2.02
N GLU A 53 7.37 0.12 -1.64
CA GLU A 53 6.88 -0.05 -0.28
C GLU A 53 8.01 -0.38 0.71
N ALA A 54 8.93 -1.27 0.34
CA ALA A 54 10.09 -1.61 1.16
C ALA A 54 11.02 -0.40 1.34
N LEU A 55 11.33 0.33 0.26
CA LEU A 55 12.13 1.56 0.29
C LEU A 55 11.45 2.64 1.14
N ALA A 56 10.14 2.86 0.97
CA ALA A 56 9.40 3.85 1.74
C ALA A 56 9.42 3.53 3.24
N LYS A 57 9.25 2.25 3.62
CA LYS A 57 9.32 1.82 5.01
C LYS A 57 10.72 1.99 5.59
N GLY A 58 11.74 1.50 4.90
CA GLY A 58 13.14 1.64 5.31
C GLY A 58 13.50 3.11 5.50
N TYR A 59 13.17 3.97 4.53
CA TYR A 59 13.49 5.39 4.58
C TYR A 59 12.77 6.12 5.72
N SER A 60 11.52 5.76 6.00
CA SER A 60 10.75 6.30 7.12
C SER A 60 11.40 5.97 8.47
N LEU A 61 11.85 4.72 8.64
CA LEU A 61 12.56 4.27 9.84
C LEU A 61 13.93 4.96 9.98
N LEU A 62 14.68 5.06 8.88
CA LEU A 62 15.97 5.77 8.84
C LEU A 62 15.80 7.23 9.27
N LYS A 63 14.82 7.95 8.70
CA LYS A 63 14.52 9.35 9.06
C LYS A 63 14.10 9.53 10.51
N SER A 64 13.43 8.54 11.10
CA SER A 64 12.99 8.60 12.50
C SER A 64 14.02 8.04 13.48
N GLY A 65 15.18 7.58 13.00
CA GLY A 65 16.21 6.95 13.84
C GLY A 65 15.73 5.66 14.52
N SER A 66 14.70 5.02 13.96
CA SER A 66 14.09 3.80 14.50
C SER A 66 14.53 2.57 13.71
N THR A 67 14.52 1.41 14.34
CA THR A 67 14.87 0.14 13.69
C THR A 67 13.90 -0.98 14.04
N LEU A 68 13.88 -2.03 13.23
CA LEU A 68 13.04 -3.22 13.39
C LEU A 68 13.87 -4.50 13.42
N GLY A 69 13.36 -5.49 14.16
CA GLY A 69 13.93 -6.83 14.25
C GLY A 69 15.27 -6.87 14.99
N SER A 70 15.79 -8.09 15.18
CA SER A 70 17.07 -8.32 15.85
C SER A 70 18.28 -7.83 15.04
N GLY A 71 18.13 -7.67 13.73
CA GLY A 71 19.15 -7.10 12.83
C GLY A 71 19.17 -5.57 12.80
N SER A 72 18.26 -4.89 13.52
CA SER A 72 18.19 -3.43 13.58
C SER A 72 18.07 -2.76 12.20
N TYR A 73 17.11 -3.20 11.38
CA TYR A 73 16.87 -2.63 10.06
C TYR A 73 16.03 -1.33 10.11
N PRO A 74 16.33 -0.31 9.28
CA PRO A 74 17.47 -0.24 8.38
C PRO A 74 18.79 0.01 9.13
N HIS A 75 19.88 -0.49 8.59
CA HIS A 75 21.24 -0.20 9.06
C HIS A 75 22.16 0.06 7.88
N GLN A 76 23.34 0.63 8.18
CA GLN A 76 24.31 1.00 7.16
C GLN A 76 24.75 -0.22 6.35
N TYR A 77 24.80 -0.06 5.03
CA TYR A 77 25.37 -1.00 4.07
C TYR A 77 26.72 -0.45 3.59
N ASN A 78 27.78 -1.25 3.74
CA ASN A 78 29.17 -0.81 3.52
C ASN A 78 29.73 -1.19 2.14
N ASP A 79 28.97 -1.92 1.32
CA ASP A 79 29.37 -2.35 -0.02
C ASP A 79 30.77 -3.00 -0.09
N TYR A 80 31.00 -4.02 0.74
CA TYR A 80 32.26 -4.77 0.69
C TYR A 80 32.39 -5.60 -0.60
N GLU A 81 31.27 -5.86 -1.27
CA GLU A 81 31.17 -6.54 -2.55
C GLU A 81 31.61 -5.66 -3.73
N GLY A 82 31.55 -4.34 -3.59
CA GLY A 82 32.00 -3.38 -4.61
C GLY A 82 30.99 -3.16 -5.73
N PHE A 83 29.70 -3.08 -5.42
CA PHE A 83 28.66 -2.72 -6.36
C PHE A 83 28.76 -1.26 -6.83
N SER A 84 28.48 -1.03 -8.11
CA SER A 84 28.45 0.33 -8.66
C SER A 84 27.05 0.93 -8.48
N PHE A 85 26.81 1.61 -7.35
CA PHE A 85 25.57 2.36 -7.16
C PHE A 85 25.59 3.71 -7.87
N PRO A 86 24.46 4.17 -8.44
CA PRO A 86 24.37 5.47 -9.08
C PRO A 86 24.39 6.65 -8.09
N ASN A 87 24.14 6.37 -6.81
CA ASN A 87 24.00 7.38 -5.76
C ASN A 87 25.21 7.35 -4.82
N ALA A 88 25.56 8.49 -4.23
CA ALA A 88 26.65 8.57 -3.26
C ALA A 88 26.29 7.90 -1.91
N ALA A 89 27.29 7.29 -1.27
CA ALA A 89 27.23 6.79 0.10
C ALA A 89 26.99 7.94 1.12
N PRO A 90 26.53 7.65 2.36
CA PRO A 90 26.27 6.32 2.93
C PRO A 90 25.01 5.67 2.38
N TRP A 91 25.05 4.35 2.21
CA TRP A 91 23.88 3.55 1.87
C TRP A 91 23.35 2.82 3.10
N TYR A 92 22.08 2.46 3.05
CA TYR A 92 21.44 1.64 4.08
C TYR A 92 20.74 0.45 3.43
N GLU A 93 20.63 -0.66 4.14
CA GLU A 93 19.87 -1.82 3.66
C GLU A 93 18.57 -1.99 4.46
N PHE A 94 17.52 -2.45 3.78
CA PHE A 94 16.26 -2.84 4.40
C PHE A 94 15.70 -4.12 3.77
N PRO A 95 15.10 -5.04 4.53
CA PRO A 95 14.59 -6.29 3.98
C PRO A 95 13.40 -6.09 3.04
N ILE A 96 13.42 -6.83 1.93
CA ILE A 96 12.26 -7.05 1.07
C ILE A 96 11.90 -8.54 1.13
N LEU A 97 10.63 -8.85 1.43
CA LEU A 97 10.23 -10.21 1.74
C LEU A 97 9.64 -10.90 0.52
N SER A 98 9.99 -12.17 0.30
CA SER A 98 9.40 -13.01 -0.75
C SER A 98 7.92 -13.32 -0.53
N SER A 99 7.36 -12.93 0.62
CA SER A 99 5.92 -12.94 0.89
C SER A 99 5.20 -11.69 0.35
N TYR A 100 5.95 -10.73 -0.22
CA TYR A 100 5.46 -9.47 -0.75
C TYR A 100 4.77 -8.58 0.30
N SER A 101 5.11 -8.79 1.57
CA SER A 101 4.65 -7.96 2.68
C SER A 101 5.79 -7.07 3.14
N VAL A 102 5.47 -5.85 3.55
CA VAL A 102 6.44 -4.94 4.16
C VAL A 102 7.03 -5.56 5.44
N TYR A 103 8.35 -5.51 5.58
CA TYR A 103 9.04 -6.06 6.76
C TYR A 103 8.62 -5.36 8.06
N THR A 104 8.28 -6.17 9.07
CA THR A 104 7.79 -5.71 10.39
C THR A 104 8.67 -6.12 11.57
N GLY A 105 9.85 -6.71 11.32
CA GLY A 105 10.79 -7.11 12.37
C GLY A 105 10.94 -8.61 12.61
N GLY A 106 10.31 -9.46 11.79
CA GLY A 106 10.48 -10.92 11.82
C GLY A 106 11.81 -11.39 11.21
N SER A 107 11.82 -12.60 10.63
CA SER A 107 12.97 -13.07 9.86
C SER A 107 13.13 -12.24 8.58
N PRO A 108 14.31 -11.64 8.30
CA PRO A 108 14.49 -10.70 7.19
C PRO A 108 14.63 -11.39 5.82
N GLY A 109 14.79 -12.72 5.78
CA GLY A 109 15.14 -13.41 4.53
C GLY A 109 16.50 -12.97 3.98
N ALA A 110 16.76 -13.30 2.71
CA ALA A 110 18.04 -13.03 2.05
C ALA A 110 18.07 -11.71 1.26
N ASP A 111 16.90 -11.20 0.86
CA ASP A 111 16.81 -10.13 -0.13
C ASP A 111 16.74 -8.74 0.53
N ARG A 112 17.36 -7.75 -0.09
CA ARG A 112 17.50 -6.38 0.44
C ARG A 112 17.22 -5.34 -0.63
N VAL A 113 16.62 -4.23 -0.24
CA VAL A 113 16.67 -2.97 -0.97
C VAL A 113 17.75 -2.06 -0.37
N ILE A 114 18.40 -1.27 -1.22
CA ILE A 114 19.44 -0.30 -0.82
C ILE A 114 18.86 1.12 -0.91
N LEU A 115 19.00 1.88 0.17
CA LEU A 115 18.53 3.26 0.35
C LEU A 115 19.68 4.27 0.25
#